data_AF-A0A376MST0-F1
#
_entry.id   AF-A0A376MST0-F1
#
_cell.length_a   1.000
_cell.length_b   1.000
_cell.length_c   1.000
_cell.angle_alpha   90.00
_cell.angle_beta   90.00
_cell.angle_gamma   90.00
#
_symmetry.space_group_name_H-M   'P 1'
#
loop_
_entity.id
_entity.type
_entity.pdbx_description
1 polymer ?
#
loop_
_entity_poly.entity_id
_entity_poly.type
_entity_poly.pdbx_seq_one_letter_code
_entity_poly.pdbx_strand_id
1 'polypeptide(L)'
;MKTKGDTGKRKTFVNTTLGETWEAKIGERPDAEVMAERKEHYSAPVPDRVAYLTAGIDSQLDRYEMRVWGWGPGEESWLIDRQIIMGRHDDEQTLLRVDEAINKTYTRRNGAEMSVSRICWDTGGLTRPLV
;
A
#
# COMPACT_ATOMS: atom_id res chain seq x y z
N MET A 1 -16.97 11.37 -38.04
CA MET A 1 -17.21 10.35 -37.00
C MET A 1 -15.89 10.03 -36.31
N LYS A 2 -15.62 10.52 -35.09
CA LYS A 2 -14.69 9.95 -34.07
C LYS A 2 -14.93 10.64 -32.71
N THR A 3 -15.88 10.06 -31.98
CA THR A 3 -15.95 9.86 -30.52
C THR A 3 -15.27 10.88 -29.59
N LYS A 4 -16.06 11.85 -29.13
CA LYS A 4 -15.95 12.44 -27.79
C LYS A 4 -16.29 11.35 -26.75
N GLY A 5 -15.49 11.21 -25.70
CA GLY A 5 -15.90 10.51 -24.48
C GLY A 5 -15.08 9.28 -24.14
N ASP A 6 -13.79 9.45 -23.83
CA ASP A 6 -13.00 8.39 -23.21
C ASP A 6 -12.25 8.96 -21.98
N THR A 7 -13.01 9.16 -20.90
CA THR A 7 -12.54 9.70 -19.62
C THR A 7 -11.48 8.81 -18.96
N GLY A 8 -11.44 7.51 -19.30
CA GLY A 8 -10.45 6.56 -18.78
C GLY A 8 -9.02 6.87 -19.25
N LYS A 9 -8.84 7.24 -20.52
CA LYS A 9 -7.51 7.51 -21.09
C LYS A 9 -6.86 8.78 -20.57
N ARG A 10 -7.65 9.78 -20.16
CA ARG A 10 -7.14 11.01 -19.53
C ARG A 10 -6.65 10.78 -18.10
N LYS A 11 -7.30 9.87 -17.35
CA LYS A 11 -6.90 9.55 -15.98
C LYS A 11 -5.54 8.85 -15.94
N THR A 12 -5.29 7.93 -16.88
CA THR A 12 -3.97 7.28 -17.04
C THR A 12 -2.89 8.28 -17.47
N PHE A 13 -3.17 9.17 -18.41
CA PHE A 13 -2.19 10.18 -18.81
C PHE A 13 -1.85 11.18 -17.69
N VAL A 14 -2.83 11.65 -16.92
CA VAL A 14 -2.56 12.62 -15.85
C VAL A 14 -1.81 11.97 -14.68
N ASN A 15 -2.22 10.80 -14.21
CA ASN A 15 -1.53 10.12 -13.11
C ASN A 15 -0.17 9.56 -13.53
N THR A 16 -0.05 9.00 -14.74
CA THR A 16 1.16 8.25 -15.16
C THR A 16 2.16 9.08 -15.96
N THR A 17 1.74 10.18 -16.62
CA THR A 17 2.64 11.02 -17.44
C THR A 17 2.94 12.38 -16.82
N LEU A 18 2.03 12.95 -16.03
CA LEU A 18 2.20 14.29 -15.44
C LEU A 18 2.51 14.28 -13.93
N GLY A 19 2.27 13.17 -13.22
CA GLY A 19 2.50 13.10 -11.77
C GLY A 19 1.63 14.06 -10.95
N GLU A 20 0.59 14.65 -11.56
CA GLU A 20 -0.33 15.55 -10.90
C GLU A 20 -1.49 14.75 -10.30
N THR A 21 -1.86 15.08 -9.06
CA THR A 21 -3.06 14.54 -8.41
C THR A 21 -4.29 14.95 -9.22
N TRP A 22 -4.90 13.98 -9.92
CA TRP A 22 -6.18 14.23 -10.59
C TRP A 22 -7.27 14.53 -9.54
N GLU A 23 -7.60 15.81 -9.37
CA GLU A 23 -8.81 16.22 -8.66
C GLU A 23 -10.03 16.02 -9.58
N ALA A 24 -10.66 14.85 -9.47
CA ALA A 24 -12.02 14.72 -9.93
C ALA A 24 -12.87 15.67 -9.07
N LYS A 25 -13.29 16.81 -9.63
CA LYS A 25 -14.36 17.65 -9.07
C LYS A 25 -15.71 16.93 -9.13
N ILE A 26 -15.82 15.76 -8.52
CA ILE A 26 -17.08 15.05 -8.28
C ILE A 26 -16.91 14.26 -6.98
N GLY A 27 -17.61 14.73 -5.94
CA GLY A 27 -17.69 14.09 -4.62
C GLY A 27 -16.94 14.88 -3.57
N GLU A 28 -17.66 15.38 -2.56
CA GLU A 28 -17.08 15.90 -1.33
C GLU A 28 -16.00 14.93 -0.85
N ARG A 29 -14.76 15.43 -0.71
CA ARG A 29 -13.71 14.68 -0.01
C ARG A 29 -14.24 14.45 1.41
N PRO A 30 -14.46 13.19 1.84
CA PRO A 30 -14.81 12.94 3.22
C PRO A 30 -13.67 13.49 4.08
N ASP A 31 -14.02 14.28 5.10
CA ASP A 31 -13.03 14.87 5.99
C ASP A 31 -12.10 13.78 6.53
N ALA A 32 -10.79 14.07 6.57
CA ALA A 32 -9.79 13.09 7.01
C ALA A 32 -10.07 12.61 8.45
N GLU A 33 -10.71 13.46 9.25
CA GLU A 33 -11.23 13.14 10.59
C GLU A 33 -12.34 12.09 10.54
N VAL A 34 -13.30 12.20 9.62
CA VAL A 34 -14.39 11.22 9.41
C VAL A 34 -13.85 9.86 8.94
N MET A 35 -12.77 9.84 8.16
CA MET A 35 -12.09 8.59 7.79
C MET A 35 -11.33 7.96 8.97
N ALA A 36 -10.78 8.78 9.87
CA ALA A 36 -10.10 8.28 11.06
C ALA A 36 -11.08 7.62 12.05
N GLU A 37 -12.30 8.13 12.16
CA GLU A 37 -13.36 7.58 13.02
C GLU A 37 -13.93 6.25 12.53
N ARG A 38 -13.81 5.93 11.23
CA ARG A 38 -14.24 4.65 10.64
C ARG A 38 -13.22 3.53 10.78
N LYS A 39 -12.09 3.78 11.44
CA LYS A 39 -11.08 2.74 11.69
C LYS A 39 -11.67 1.73 12.68
N GLU A 40 -11.91 0.51 12.23
CA GLU A 40 -12.23 -0.57 13.17
C GLU A 40 -11.00 -0.88 14.03
N HIS A 41 -11.24 -0.99 15.34
CA HIS A 41 -10.21 -1.30 16.30
C HIS A 41 -10.08 -2.83 16.42
N TYR A 42 -9.01 -3.40 15.85
CA TYR A 42 -8.79 -4.84 15.95
C TYR A 42 -8.06 -5.17 17.25
N SER A 43 -8.59 -6.12 18.01
CA SER A 43 -8.02 -6.57 19.29
C SER A 43 -6.80 -7.49 19.13
N ALA A 44 -6.51 -7.92 17.90
CA ALA A 44 -5.31 -8.65 17.53
C ALA A 44 -4.74 -8.04 16.24
N PRO A 45 -3.42 -8.16 16.00
CA PRO A 45 -2.80 -7.65 14.77
C PRO A 45 -3.48 -8.20 13.51
N VAL A 46 -3.96 -9.45 13.54
CA VAL A 46 -4.70 -10.08 12.43
C VAL A 46 -6.10 -10.51 12.89
N PRO A 47 -7.17 -9.95 12.29
CA PRO A 47 -8.54 -10.40 12.53
C PRO A 47 -8.78 -11.87 12.14
N ASP A 48 -9.66 -12.57 12.87
CA ASP A 48 -9.95 -13.99 12.64
C ASP A 48 -10.49 -14.28 11.23
N ARG A 49 -11.17 -13.30 10.62
CA ARG A 49 -11.74 -13.38 9.26
C ARG A 49 -10.71 -13.28 8.14
N VAL A 50 -9.47 -12.91 8.43
CA VAL A 50 -8.40 -12.88 7.45
C VAL A 50 -8.08 -14.30 7.00
N ALA A 51 -8.06 -14.55 5.70
CA ALA A 51 -7.68 -15.82 5.10
C ALA A 51 -6.20 -15.81 4.68
N TYR A 52 -5.71 -14.72 4.08
CA TYR A 52 -4.33 -14.58 3.63
C TYR A 52 -3.82 -13.14 3.73
N LEU A 53 -2.50 -12.99 3.75
CA LEU A 53 -1.81 -11.70 3.84
C LEU A 53 -1.05 -11.39 2.55
N THR A 54 -1.10 -10.13 2.13
CA THR A 54 -0.29 -9.58 1.03
C THR A 54 0.44 -8.34 1.51
N ALA A 55 1.63 -8.06 0.98
CA ALA A 55 2.32 -6.80 1.22
C ALA A 55 2.51 -6.00 -0.08
N GLY A 56 2.40 -4.68 0.04
CA GLY A 56 2.87 -3.73 -0.96
C GLY A 56 4.09 -2.99 -0.42
N ILE A 57 5.17 -2.94 -1.19
CA ILE A 57 6.38 -2.17 -0.89
C ILE A 57 6.53 -1.09 -1.95
N ASP A 58 6.68 0.15 -1.52
CA ASP A 58 6.95 1.30 -2.37
C ASP A 58 8.37 1.83 -2.07
N SER A 59 9.21 1.86 -3.10
CA SER A 59 10.60 2.32 -3.02
C SER A 59 10.69 3.81 -3.32
N GLN A 60 11.29 4.55 -2.39
CA GLN A 60 11.62 5.96 -2.55
C GLN A 60 13.12 6.15 -2.36
N LEU A 61 13.66 7.31 -2.77
CA LEU A 61 15.10 7.56 -2.70
C LEU A 61 15.66 7.48 -1.26
N ASP A 62 14.85 7.82 -0.26
CA ASP A 62 15.22 7.96 1.15
C ASP A 62 14.54 6.95 2.10
N ARG A 63 13.66 6.09 1.58
CA ARG A 63 12.92 5.10 2.39
C ARG A 63 12.23 4.02 1.56
N TYR A 64 11.82 2.97 2.25
CA TYR A 64 10.81 2.01 1.80
C TYR A 64 9.55 2.13 2.66
N GLU A 65 8.38 2.16 2.00
CA GLU A 65 7.08 2.07 2.68
C GLU A 65 6.44 0.72 2.41
N MET A 66 6.33 -0.11 3.44
CA MET A 66 5.67 -1.41 3.37
C MET A 66 4.31 -1.35 4.06
N ARG A 67 3.28 -1.91 3.41
CA ARG A 67 1.94 -2.08 3.96
C ARG A 67 1.51 -3.52 3.84
N VAL A 68 1.05 -4.11 4.95
CA VAL A 68 0.51 -5.47 4.98
C VAL A 68 -1.00 -5.40 5.05
N TRP A 69 -1.64 -6.08 4.10
CA TRP A 69 -3.08 -6.19 3.97
C TRP A 69 -3.51 -7.63 4.23
N GLY A 70 -4.53 -7.78 5.07
CA GLY A 70 -5.21 -9.04 5.29
C GLY A 70 -6.50 -9.07 4.50
N TRP A 71 -6.76 -10.18 3.81
CA TRP A 71 -7.92 -10.36 2.95
C TRP A 71 -8.84 -11.42 3.51
N GLY A 72 -10.13 -11.12 3.53
CA GLY A 72 -11.18 -12.03 3.96
C GLY A 72 -12.22 -12.29 2.87
N PRO A 73 -13.26 -13.06 3.19
CA PRO A 73 -14.36 -13.32 2.26
C PRO A 73 -15.11 -12.03 1.91
N GLY A 74 -15.55 -11.90 0.66
CA GLY A 74 -16.34 -10.76 0.19
C GLY A 74 -15.53 -9.50 -0.15
N GLU A 75 -14.25 -9.65 -0.54
CA GLU A 75 -13.33 -8.54 -0.83
C GLU A 75 -13.06 -7.62 0.37
N GLU A 76 -13.43 -8.06 1.57
CA GLU A 76 -13.08 -7.35 2.79
C GLU A 76 -11.57 -7.40 3.02
N SER A 77 -11.01 -6.24 3.38
CA SER A 77 -9.58 -6.08 3.59
C SER A 77 -9.30 -5.24 4.82
N TRP A 78 -8.21 -5.58 5.51
CA TRP A 78 -7.78 -4.93 6.72
C TRP A 78 -6.31 -4.54 6.61
N LEU A 79 -6.00 -3.30 6.99
CA LEU A 79 -4.60 -2.89 7.14
C LEU A 79 -4.07 -3.51 8.44
N ILE A 80 -3.15 -4.46 8.30
CA ILE A 80 -2.56 -5.25 9.39
C ILE A 80 -1.34 -4.54 9.96
N ASP A 81 -0.51 -4.00 9.08
CA ASP A 81 0.74 -3.37 9.48
C ASP A 81 1.16 -2.30 8.48
N ARG A 82 1.88 -1.30 8.97
CA ARG A 82 2.51 -0.27 8.18
C ARG A 82 3.91 -0.02 8.74
N GLN A 83 4.91 -0.29 7.91
CA GLN A 83 6.32 -0.14 8.26
C GLN A 83 6.94 0.90 7.32
N ILE A 84 7.64 1.89 7.89
CA ILE A 84 8.45 2.83 7.14
C ILE A 84 9.90 2.56 7.50
N ILE A 85 10.69 2.16 6.51
CA ILE A 85 12.10 1.82 6.69
C ILE A 85 12.90 2.94 6.07
N MET A 86 13.35 3.87 6.92
CA MET A 86 14.18 4.99 6.48
C MET A 86 15.57 4.49 6.11
N GLY A 87 16.10 4.98 4.99
CA GLY A 87 17.42 4.60 4.49
C GLY A 87 17.53 4.76 2.98
N ARG A 88 18.77 4.86 2.49
CA ARG A 88 19.01 4.94 1.05
C ARG A 88 18.62 3.61 0.41
N HIS A 89 17.93 3.66 -0.73
CA HIS A 89 17.38 2.46 -1.38
C HIS A 89 18.43 1.40 -1.80
N ASP A 90 19.66 1.81 -2.09
CA ASP A 90 20.77 0.95 -2.51
C ASP A 90 21.71 0.56 -1.34
N ASP A 91 21.39 0.97 -0.11
CA ASP A 91 22.18 0.63 1.06
C ASP A 91 21.83 -0.78 1.58
N GLU A 92 22.85 -1.63 1.73
CA GLU A 92 22.68 -3.03 2.13
C GLU A 92 22.02 -3.18 3.51
N GLN A 93 22.38 -2.31 4.47
CA GLN A 93 21.76 -2.32 5.81
C GLN A 93 20.28 -1.92 5.76
N THR A 94 19.90 -1.09 4.80
CA THR A 94 18.50 -0.74 4.55
C THR A 94 17.74 -1.90 3.94
N LEU A 95 18.33 -2.59 2.95
CA LEU A 95 17.74 -3.77 2.33
C LEU A 95 17.57 -4.94 3.30
N LEU A 96 18.51 -5.17 4.21
CA LEU A 96 18.38 -6.18 5.26
C LEU A 96 17.17 -5.93 6.18
N ARG A 97 16.92 -4.66 6.55
CA ARG A 97 15.73 -4.30 7.33
C ARG A 97 14.43 -4.48 6.54
N VAL A 98 14.47 -4.28 5.22
CA VAL A 98 13.32 -4.60 4.35
C VAL A 98 13.08 -6.09 4.31
N ASP A 99 14.13 -6.91 4.23
CA ASP A 99 14.03 -8.37 4.28
C ASP A 99 13.46 -8.86 5.61
N GLU A 100 13.91 -8.30 6.74
CA GLU A 100 13.32 -8.58 8.07
C GLU A 100 11.82 -8.22 8.11
N ALA A 101 11.44 -7.09 7.53
CA ALA A 101 10.04 -6.67 7.48
C ALA A 101 9.18 -7.58 6.59
N ILE A 102 9.74 -8.09 5.49
CA ILE A 102 9.11 -9.07 4.59
C ILE A 102 8.89 -10.41 5.29
N ASN A 103 9.90 -10.87 6.04
CA ASN A 103 9.90 -12.16 6.71
C ASN A 103 9.15 -12.14 8.06
N LYS A 104 8.65 -10.98 8.48
CA LYS A 104 7.86 -10.83 9.71
C LYS A 104 6.61 -11.72 9.68
N THR A 105 6.43 -12.48 10.76
CA THR A 105 5.22 -13.25 11.00
C THR A 105 4.23 -12.47 11.87
N TYR A 106 2.95 -12.72 11.66
CA TYR A 106 1.85 -12.07 12.34
C TYR A 106 1.02 -13.10 13.07
N THR A 107 0.86 -12.93 14.38
CA THR A 107 0.09 -13.85 15.22
C THR A 107 -1.38 -13.46 15.23
N ARG A 108 -2.26 -14.43 14.96
CA ARG A 108 -3.71 -14.31 15.12
C ARG A 108 -4.11 -14.42 16.59
N ARG A 109 -5.36 -14.10 16.92
CA ARG A 109 -5.93 -14.29 18.26
C ARG A 109 -5.81 -15.74 18.76
N ASN A 110 -5.94 -16.72 17.87
CA ASN A 110 -5.86 -18.14 18.21
C ASN A 110 -4.40 -18.66 18.37
N GLY A 111 -3.40 -17.78 18.29
CA GLY A 111 -1.99 -18.14 18.41
C GLY A 111 -1.36 -18.70 17.12
N ALA A 112 -2.13 -18.87 16.04
CA ALA A 112 -1.59 -19.28 14.75
C ALA A 112 -0.80 -18.13 14.12
N GLU A 113 0.36 -18.45 13.55
CA GLU A 113 1.18 -17.50 12.81
C GLU A 113 0.79 -17.43 11.34
N MET A 114 0.85 -16.23 10.79
CA MET A 114 0.69 -15.97 9.37
C MET A 114 1.89 -15.20 8.84
N SER A 115 2.46 -15.65 7.74
CA SER A 115 3.41 -14.88 6.97
C SER A 115 2.71 -14.18 5.79
N VAL A 116 3.38 -13.16 5.24
CA VAL A 116 2.97 -12.54 4.00
C VAL A 116 3.11 -13.56 2.86
N SER A 117 2.01 -13.86 2.17
CA SER A 117 2.00 -14.89 1.12
C SER A 117 2.44 -14.37 -0.24
N ARG A 118 2.21 -13.08 -0.51
CA ARG A 118 2.60 -12.41 -1.76
C ARG A 118 3.01 -10.97 -1.51
N ILE A 119 3.98 -10.51 -2.28
CA ILE A 119 4.57 -9.18 -2.16
C ILE A 119 4.58 -8.54 -3.53
N CYS A 120 4.05 -7.33 -3.61
CA CYS A 120 4.17 -6.46 -4.77
C CYS A 120 5.16 -5.35 -4.43
N TRP A 121 6.27 -5.29 -5.16
CA TRP A 121 7.31 -4.29 -4.94
C TRP A 121 7.33 -3.31 -6.10
N ASP A 122 7.06 -2.03 -5.82
CA ASP A 122 7.16 -0.93 -6.77
C ASP A 122 8.49 -0.18 -6.59
N THR A 123 9.23 -0.03 -7.68
CA THR A 123 10.52 0.68 -7.74
C THR A 123 10.44 1.98 -8.53
N GLY A 124 9.25 2.37 -9.01
CA GLY A 124 9.05 3.57 -9.83
C GLY A 124 9.55 4.86 -9.18
N GLY A 125 9.43 4.97 -7.84
CA GLY A 125 9.90 6.13 -7.06
C GLY A 125 11.42 6.34 -7.02
N LEU A 126 12.20 5.43 -7.59
CA LEU A 126 13.67 5.55 -7.70
C LEU A 126 14.12 6.31 -8.96
N THR A 127 13.20 6.61 -9.89
CA THR A 127 13.55 7.26 -11.16
C THR A 127 13.80 8.75 -10.92
N ARG A 128 15.02 9.22 -11.17
CA ARG A 128 15.31 10.66 -11.26
C ARG A 128 14.77 11.23 -12.58
N PRO A 129 14.14 12.41 -12.59
CA PRO A 129 13.83 13.08 -13.85
C PRO A 129 15.14 13.35 -14.60
N LEU A 130 15.17 12.98 -15.88
CA LEU A 130 16.25 13.34 -16.79
C LEU A 130 16.25 14.87 -16.92
N VAL A 131 17.35 15.50 -16.52
CA VAL A 131 17.61 16.94 -16.71
C VAL A 131 18.03 17.19 -18.15
#